data_AF-A0AAV5MGX7-F1
#
_entry.id   AF-A0AAV5MGX7-F1
#
_cell.length_a   1.000
_cell.length_b   1.000
_cell.length_c   1.000
_cell.angle_alpha   90.00
_cell.angle_beta   90.00
_cell.angle_gamma   90.00
#
_symmetry.space_group_name_H-M   'P 1'
#
loop_
_entity.id
_entity.type
_entity.pdbx_description
1 polymer ?
#
loop_
_entity_poly.entity_id
_entity_poly.type
_entity_poly.pdbx_seq_one_letter_code
_entity_poly.pdbx_strand_id
1 'polypeptide(L)'
;MGKTLLEFQSTKGDVLPAHKFGTHDVVVLKLNKADSGSPALGQGVVFRLKDSSITVAFDDIPEEGLSSPLRLEKLANEVCN
;
A
#
# COMPACT_ATOMS: atom_id res chain seq x y z
N MET A 1 -15.57 -12.68 -1.74
CA MET A 1 -15.87 -12.57 -0.29
C MET A 1 -14.57 -12.77 0.47
N GLY A 2 -13.99 -11.69 1.01
CA GLY A 2 -12.78 -11.73 1.83
C GLY A 2 -11.85 -10.57 1.47
N LYS A 3 -11.61 -9.65 2.41
CA LYS A 3 -10.58 -8.62 2.26
C LYS A 3 -9.22 -9.29 2.43
N THR A 4 -8.29 -9.06 1.51
CA THR A 4 -6.93 -9.59 1.60
C THR A 4 -6.07 -8.64 2.43
N LEU A 5 -5.55 -9.14 3.55
CA LEU A 5 -4.62 -8.37 4.39
C LEU A 5 -3.19 -8.66 3.93
N LEU A 6 -2.51 -7.64 3.41
CA LEU A 6 -1.10 -7.73 3.05
C LEU A 6 -0.27 -6.93 4.04
N GLU A 7 0.76 -7.56 4.61
CA GLU A 7 1.77 -6.89 5.43
C GLU A 7 2.98 -6.57 4.57
N PHE A 8 3.32 -5.29 4.46
CA PHE A 8 4.51 -4.80 3.79
C PHE A 8 5.57 -4.46 4.83
N GLN A 9 6.79 -4.88 4.54
CA GLN A 9 7.97 -4.64 5.37
C GLN A 9 9.00 -3.83 4.60
N SER A 10 9.86 -3.11 5.32
CA SER A 10 10.93 -2.34 4.69
C SER A 10 11.95 -3.28 4.02
N THR A 11 12.32 -2.98 2.78
CA THR A 11 13.30 -3.80 2.03
C THR A 11 14.75 -3.53 2.43
N LYS A 12 15.01 -2.47 3.22
CA LYS A 12 16.36 -1.96 3.51
C LYS A 12 16.70 -1.84 5.00
N GLY A 13 15.84 -2.27 5.91
CA GLY A 13 16.15 -2.22 7.34
C GLY A 13 14.99 -2.63 8.23
N ASP A 14 15.24 -2.62 9.55
CA ASP A 14 14.30 -3.05 10.58
C ASP A 14 13.12 -2.09 10.79
N VAL A 15 13.20 -0.86 10.26
CA VAL A 15 12.15 0.17 10.40
C VAL A 15 11.65 0.65 9.04
N LEU A 16 10.37 1.00 8.99
CA LEU A 16 9.80 1.67 7.83
C LEU A 16 10.45 3.04 7.64
N PRO A 17 10.71 3.47 6.39
CA PRO A 17 11.18 4.82 6.13
C PRO A 17 10.15 5.85 6.59
N ALA A 18 10.60 7.07 6.88
CA ALA A 18 9.73 8.15 7.31
C ALA A 18 8.52 8.31 6.36
N HIS A 19 7.33 8.01 6.89
CA HIS A 19 6.09 7.98 6.12
C HIS A 19 5.01 8.82 6.79
N LYS A 20 4.03 9.25 5.99
CA LYS A 20 2.84 9.98 6.46
C LYS A 20 1.56 9.12 6.40
N PHE A 21 1.71 7.79 6.37
CA PHE A 21 0.59 6.87 6.48
C PHE A 21 0.05 6.87 7.91
N GLY A 22 -1.27 6.90 8.03
CA GLY A 22 -2.03 6.67 9.24
C GLY A 22 -3.02 5.51 9.06
N THR A 23 -3.52 4.99 10.18
CA THR A 23 -4.58 3.99 10.16
C THR A 23 -5.81 4.56 9.47
N HIS A 24 -6.46 3.76 8.63
CA HIS A 24 -7.58 4.12 7.76
C HIS A 24 -7.25 5.02 6.56
N ASP A 25 -5.98 5.31 6.28
CA ASP A 25 -5.63 5.98 5.02
C ASP A 25 -5.94 5.07 3.82
N VAL A 26 -6.51 5.68 2.78
CA VAL A 26 -6.70 5.03 1.49
C VAL A 26 -5.38 5.10 0.72
N VAL A 27 -4.90 3.93 0.29
CA VAL A 27 -3.64 3.78 -0.43
C VAL A 27 -3.83 2.96 -1.68
N VAL A 28 -2.98 3.18 -2.67
CA VAL A 28 -2.87 2.33 -3.86
C VAL A 28 -1.54 1.61 -3.87
N LEU A 29 -1.58 0.35 -4.28
CA LEU A 29 -0.40 -0.46 -4.48
C LEU A 29 0.03 -0.37 -5.94
N LYS A 30 1.30 -0.05 -6.16
CA LYS A 30 1.93 -0.05 -7.49
C LYS A 30 3.22 -0.84 -7.49
N LEU A 31 3.64 -1.31 -8.66
CA LEU A 31 4.99 -1.84 -8.83
C LEU A 31 5.99 -0.69 -8.63
N ASN A 32 7.13 -0.94 -7.99
CA ASN A 32 8.12 0.12 -7.75
C ASN A 32 8.71 0.70 -9.04
N LYS A 33 8.69 -0.08 -10.14
CA LYS A 33 9.12 0.35 -11.48
C LYS A 33 8.01 0.94 -12.34
N ALA A 34 6.80 1.08 -11.81
CA ALA A 34 5.67 1.65 -12.54
C ALA A 34 5.79 3.18 -12.63
N ASP A 35 5.49 3.74 -13.80
CA ASP A 35 5.41 5.18 -14.02
C ASP A 35 4.17 5.77 -13.32
N SER A 36 4.15 7.08 -13.12
CA SER A 36 3.04 7.76 -12.43
C SER A 36 1.67 7.55 -13.09
N GLY A 37 1.65 7.24 -14.39
CA GLY A 37 0.44 6.94 -15.18
C GLY A 37 0.11 5.44 -15.29
N SER A 38 0.94 4.56 -14.73
CA SER A 38 0.66 3.12 -14.72
C SER A 38 -0.51 2.80 -13.79
N PRO A 39 -1.36 1.82 -14.14
CA PRO A 39 -2.48 1.43 -13.31
C PRO A 39 -1.99 0.89 -11.97
N ALA A 40 -2.75 1.17 -10.91
CA ALA A 40 -2.52 0.52 -9.62
C ALA A 40 -2.85 -0.97 -9.72
N LEU A 41 -2.08 -1.80 -9.00
CA LEU A 41 -2.39 -3.22 -8.82
C LEU A 41 -3.68 -3.37 -8.03
N GLY A 42 -3.88 -2.52 -7.02
CA GLY A 42 -5.10 -2.50 -6.23
C GLY A 42 -5.15 -1.30 -5.30
N GLN A 43 -6.35 -0.98 -4.86
CA GLN A 43 -6.60 0.03 -3.82
C GLN A 43 -6.91 -0.68 -2.50
N GLY A 44 -6.35 -0.18 -1.42
CA GLY A 44 -6.55 -0.73 -0.08
C GLY A 44 -6.62 0.35 0.97
N VAL A 45 -6.93 -0.07 2.19
CA VAL A 45 -7.02 0.79 3.37
C VAL A 45 -6.02 0.32 4.40
N VAL A 46 -5.23 1.24 4.96
CA VAL A 46 -4.27 0.92 6.02
C VAL A 46 -5.03 0.40 7.24
N PHE A 47 -4.84 -0.86 7.57
CA PHE A 47 -5.49 -1.52 8.70
C PHE A 47 -4.68 -1.38 9.99
N ARG A 48 -3.35 -1.51 9.90
CA ARG A 48 -2.45 -1.41 11.04
C ARG A 48 -1.09 -0.88 10.60
N LEU A 49 -0.50 -0.02 11.43
CA LEU A 49 0.86 0.47 11.28
C LEU A 49 1.69 0.00 12.48
N LYS A 50 2.90 -0.47 12.19
CA LYS A 50 3.96 -0.77 13.16
C LYS A 50 5.21 0.01 12.73
N ASP A 51 6.19 0.11 13.61
CA ASP A 51 7.47 0.75 13.28
C ASP A 51 8.22 0.05 12.12
N SER A 52 8.04 -1.27 11.97
CA SER A 52 8.74 -2.09 10.97
C SER A 52 7.88 -2.57 9.80
N SER A 53 6.55 -2.45 9.90
CA SER A 53 5.64 -2.97 8.89
C SER A 53 4.31 -2.22 8.81
N ILE A 54 3.68 -2.26 7.65
CA ILE A 54 2.36 -1.68 7.39
C ILE A 54 1.43 -2.77 6.85
N THR A 55 0.29 -2.95 7.50
CA THR A 55 -0.75 -3.87 7.06
C THR A 55 -1.84 -3.10 6.34
N VAL A 56 -2.13 -3.48 5.10
CA VAL A 56 -3.15 -2.86 4.27
C VAL A 56 -4.19 -3.92 3.89
N ALA A 57 -5.46 -3.57 4.03
CA ALA A 57 -6.59 -4.38 3.61
C ALA A 57 -6.98 -4.00 2.17
N PHE A 58 -6.85 -4.95 1.24
CA PHE A 58 -7.28 -4.81 -0.14
C PHE A 58 -8.60 -5.55 -0.36
N ASP A 59 -9.51 -4.97 -1.16
CA ASP A 59 -10.77 -5.63 -1.52
C ASP A 59 -10.60 -6.55 -2.73
N ASP A 60 -9.80 -6.16 -3.72
CA ASP A 60 -9.43 -6.98 -4.88
C ASP A 60 -7.99 -6.62 -5.28
N ILE A 61 -7.09 -7.60 -5.32
CA ILE A 61 -5.68 -7.41 -5.64
C ILE A 61 -5.14 -8.61 -6.43
N PRO A 62 -4.45 -8.39 -7.56
CA PRO A 62 -3.86 -9.49 -8.31
C PRO A 62 -2.71 -10.11 -7.52
N GLU A 63 -2.60 -11.44 -7.59
CA GLU A 63 -1.44 -12.16 -7.07
C GLU A 63 -0.18 -11.88 -7.92
N GLU A 64 -0.39 -11.55 -9.20
CA GLU A 64 0.67 -11.19 -10.13
C GLU A 64 1.33 -9.85 -9.76
N GLY A 65 2.65 -9.86 -9.65
CA GLY A 65 3.45 -8.67 -9.32
C GLY A 65 3.74 -8.49 -7.82
N LEU A 66 3.07 -9.23 -6.93
CA LEU A 66 3.35 -9.18 -5.48
C LEU A 66 4.74 -9.73 -5.10
N SER A 67 5.37 -10.49 -5.99
CA SER A 67 6.74 -11.01 -5.84
C SER A 67 7.83 -9.96 -6.12
N SER A 68 7.46 -8.80 -6.67
CA SER A 68 8.38 -7.71 -7.00
C SER A 68 8.40 -6.64 -5.91
N PRO A 69 9.39 -5.74 -5.90
CA PRO A 69 9.36 -4.58 -5.02
C PRO A 69 8.15 -3.71 -5.33
N LEU A 70 7.36 -3.40 -4.31
CA LEU A 70 6.11 -2.64 -4.41
C LEU A 70 6.26 -1.26 -3.78
N ARG A 71 5.40 -0.35 -4.20
CA ARG A 71 5.26 0.99 -3.63
C ARG A 71 3.82 1.20 -3.21
N LEU A 72 3.64 1.68 -1.97
CA LEU A 72 2.37 2.20 -1.50
C LEU A 72 2.35 3.72 -1.74
N GLU A 73 1.29 4.20 -2.36
CA GLU A 73 1.04 5.63 -2.52
C GLU A 73 -0.25 6.01 -1.79
N LYS A 74 -0.18 7.05 -0.96
CA LYS A 74 -1.36 7.59 -0.28
C LYS A 74 -2.22 8.33 -1.30
N LEU A 75 -3.48 7.93 -1.42
CA LEU A 75 -4.46 8.75 -2.12
C LEU A 75 -4.89 9.86 -1.16
N ALA A 76 -4.85 11.10 -1.64
CA ALA A 76 -5.59 12.15 -0.95
C ALA A 76 -7.07 11.77 -1.05
N ASN A 77 -7.79 11.69 0.08
CA ASN A 77 -9.24 11.68 0.00
C ASN A 77 -9.64 12.90 -0.84
N GLU A 78 -10.37 12.69 -1.92
CA GLU A 78 -11.03 13.78 -2.63
C GLU A 78 -12.02 14.40 -1.65
N VAL A 79 -11.57 15.43 -0.94
CA VAL A 79 -12.47 16.36 -0.27
C VAL A 79 -12.99 17.22 -1.41
N CYS A 80 -14.20 16.91 -1.88
CA CYS A 80 -14.96 17.78 -2.76
C CYS A 80 -14.98 19.19 -2.12
N ASN A 81 -14.39 20.17 -2.79
CA ASN A 81 -14.58 21.58 -2.48
C ASN A 81 -15.69 22.14 -3.38
#